data_AF-A0A7K0UNC3-F1
#
_entry.id   AF-A0A7K0UNC3-F1
#
_cell.length_a   1.000
_cell.length_b   1.000
_cell.length_c   1.000
_cell.angle_alpha   90.00
_cell.angle_beta   90.00
_cell.angle_gamma   90.00
#
_symmetry.space_group_name_H-M   'P 1'
#
loop_
_entity.id
_entity.type
_entity.pdbx_description
1 polymer ?
#
loop_
_entity_poly.entity_id
_entity_poly.type
_entity_poly.pdbx_seq_one_letter_code
_entity_poly.pdbx_strand_id
1 'polypeptide(L)'
;MSNSTAINNHLLVLADIALAETDPLRRLKAARQAEQGSRKTFRRIVRKAAYDARMIFSAQDIQDITGIDRKDIDYLVKAYLQDNPMDPKPKQRKHVDLSEYMDLAGRD
;
A
#
# COMPACT_ATOMS: atom_id res chain seq x y z
N MET A 1 -16.03 15.13 5.51
CA MET A 1 -15.78 14.96 4.07
C MET A 1 -14.95 13.71 3.87
N SER A 2 -15.31 12.84 2.92
CA SER A 2 -14.58 11.59 2.66
C SER A 2 -13.23 11.89 1.97
N ASN A 3 -12.17 11.16 2.33
CA ASN A 3 -10.86 11.25 1.67
C ASN A 3 -10.96 11.04 0.16
N SER A 4 -11.89 10.20 -0.31
CA SER A 4 -12.12 9.96 -1.74
C SER A 4 -12.59 11.21 -2.48
N THR A 5 -13.41 12.05 -1.84
CA THR A 5 -13.90 13.31 -2.43
C THR A 5 -12.76 14.34 -2.55
N ALA A 6 -11.88 14.40 -1.54
CA ALA A 6 -10.75 15.32 -1.55
C ALA A 6 -9.71 14.96 -2.64
N ILE A 7 -9.46 13.67 -2.86
CA ILE A 7 -8.55 13.20 -3.93
C ILE A 7 -9.13 13.51 -5.31
N ASN A 8 -10.42 13.22 -5.53
CA ASN A 8 -11.08 13.55 -6.80
C ASN A 8 -11.05 15.05 -7.10
N ASN A 9 -11.34 15.89 -6.10
CA ASN A 9 -11.27 17.34 -6.27
C ASN A 9 -9.84 17.81 -6.61
N HIS A 10 -8.82 17.21 -5.98
CA HIS A 10 -7.43 17.55 -6.30
C HIS A 10 -7.02 17.14 -7.72
N LEU A 11 -7.44 15.96 -8.18
CA LEU A 11 -7.19 15.49 -9.54
C LEU A 11 -7.88 16.36 -10.59
N LEU A 12 -9.13 16.75 -10.34
CA LEU A 12 -9.90 17.63 -11.22
C LEU A 12 -9.22 19.00 -11.35
N VAL A 13 -8.81 19.60 -10.23
CA VAL A 13 -8.09 20.89 -10.24
C VAL A 13 -6.79 20.81 -11.03
N LEU A 14 -6.02 19.72 -10.89
CA LEU A 14 -4.78 19.55 -11.64
C LEU A 14 -5.02 19.35 -13.15
N ALA A 15 -6.09 18.65 -13.52
CA ALA A 15 -6.49 18.48 -14.91
C ALA A 15 -6.95 19.81 -15.53
N ASP A 16 -7.74 20.60 -14.80
CA ASP A 16 -8.22 21.91 -15.25
C ASP A 16 -7.06 22.89 -15.47
N ILE A 17 -6.07 22.93 -14.56
CA ILE A 17 -4.86 23.75 -14.72
C ILE A 17 -4.09 23.35 -15.99
N ALA A 18 -3.95 22.05 -16.26
CA ALA A 18 -3.27 21.58 -17.46
C ALA A 18 -4.03 21.96 -18.73
N LEU A 19 -5.36 21.80 -18.74
CA LEU A 19 -6.20 22.11 -19.89
C LEU A 19 -6.31 23.61 -20.18
N ALA A 20 -6.25 24.45 -19.13
CA ALA A 20 -6.25 25.91 -19.26
C ALA A 20 -4.95 26.47 -19.86
N GLU A 21 -3.84 25.73 -19.81
CA GLU A 21 -2.55 26.17 -20.34
C GLU A 21 -2.55 26.16 -21.87
N THR A 22 -2.29 27.31 -22.51
CA THR A 22 -2.33 27.47 -23.96
C THR A 22 -1.05 27.05 -24.66
N ASP A 23 0.10 27.15 -23.99
CA ASP A 23 1.38 26.68 -24.52
C ASP A 23 1.45 25.14 -24.43
N PRO A 24 1.58 24.41 -25.57
CA PRO A 24 1.57 22.96 -25.58
C PRO A 24 2.71 22.33 -24.77
N LEU A 25 3.88 22.98 -24.69
CA LEU A 25 5.02 22.47 -23.91
C LEU A 25 4.78 22.63 -22.41
N ARG A 26 4.22 23.77 -22.00
CA ARG A 26 3.84 24.01 -20.59
C ARG A 26 2.70 23.09 -20.16
N ARG A 27 1.70 22.89 -21.02
CA ARG A 27 0.59 21.95 -20.82
C ARG A 27 1.10 20.53 -20.58
N LEU A 28 2.01 20.05 -21.44
CA LEU A 28 2.59 18.71 -21.30
C LEU A 28 3.39 18.58 -19.99
N LYS A 29 4.18 19.61 -19.63
CA LYS A 29 4.94 19.63 -18.37
C LYS A 29 4.02 19.57 -17.16
N ALA A 30 2.96 20.38 -17.13
CA ALA A 30 1.98 20.41 -16.05
C ALA A 30 1.25 19.06 -15.92
N ALA A 31 0.79 18.49 -17.04
CA ALA A 31 0.15 17.17 -17.06
C ALA A 31 1.07 16.07 -16.51
N ARG A 32 2.36 16.08 -16.87
CA ARG A 32 3.33 15.11 -16.36
C ARG A 32 3.61 15.28 -14.87
N GLN A 33 3.66 16.52 -14.37
CA GLN A 33 3.80 16.78 -12.94
C GLN A 33 2.57 16.30 -12.15
N ALA A 34 1.37 16.56 -12.67
CA ALA A 34 0.12 16.07 -12.08
C ALA A 34 0.07 14.53 -12.05
N GLU A 35 0.43 13.87 -13.14
CA GLU A 35 0.51 12.40 -13.22
C GLU A 35 1.45 11.84 -12.16
N GLN A 36 2.68 12.38 -12.06
CA GLN A 36 3.67 11.94 -11.09
C GLN A 36 3.21 12.17 -9.64
N GLY A 37 2.61 13.32 -9.35
CA GLY A 37 2.04 13.63 -8.04
C GLY A 37 0.94 12.64 -7.66
N SER A 38 0.02 12.40 -8.60
CA SER A 38 -1.10 11.47 -8.42
C SER A 38 -0.62 10.06 -8.14
N ARG A 39 0.36 9.56 -8.91
CA ARG A 39 0.97 8.24 -8.70
C ARG A 39 1.57 8.11 -7.31
N LYS A 40 2.25 9.14 -6.79
CA LYS A 40 2.80 9.13 -5.43
C LYS A 40 1.69 9.06 -4.38
N THR A 41 0.63 9.83 -4.54
CA THR A 41 -0.52 9.85 -3.62
C THR A 41 -1.23 8.49 -3.61
N PHE A 42 -1.54 7.93 -4.78
CA PHE A 42 -2.14 6.59 -4.87
C PHE A 42 -1.28 5.52 -4.22
N ARG A 43 0.05 5.55 -4.42
CA ARG A 43 0.97 4.62 -3.74
C ARG A 43 0.87 4.73 -2.22
N ARG A 44 0.80 5.94 -1.65
CA ARG A 44 0.64 6.13 -0.20
C ARG A 44 -0.68 5.55 0.30
N ILE A 45 -1.77 5.75 -0.43
CA ILE A 45 -3.09 5.20 -0.08
C ILE A 45 -3.07 3.68 -0.10
N VAL A 46 -2.52 3.08 -1.16
CA VAL A 46 -2.40 1.62 -1.28
C VAL A 46 -1.57 1.04 -0.14
N ARG A 47 -0.43 1.67 0.19
CA ARG A 47 0.43 1.27 1.31
C ARG A 47 -0.32 1.32 2.64
N LYS A 48 -1.05 2.40 2.91
CA LYS A 48 -1.86 2.55 4.12
C LYS A 48 -2.97 1.50 4.18
N ALA A 49 -3.68 1.27 3.07
CA ALA A 49 -4.73 0.26 3.01
C ALA A 49 -4.18 -1.17 3.25
N ALA A 50 -3.01 -1.49 2.68
CA ALA A 50 -2.33 -2.76 2.94
C ALA A 50 -1.94 -2.91 4.41
N TYR A 51 -1.44 -1.83 5.04
CA TYR A 51 -1.15 -1.80 6.47
C TYR A 51 -2.41 -2.04 7.31
N ASP A 52 -3.46 -1.24 7.08
CA ASP A 52 -4.74 -1.34 7.80
C ASP A 52 -5.34 -2.74 7.67
N ALA A 53 -5.27 -3.35 6.47
CA ALA A 53 -5.70 -4.73 6.25
C ALA A 53 -4.86 -5.74 7.02
N ARG A 54 -3.52 -5.61 7.02
CA ARG A 54 -2.60 -6.53 7.73
C ARG A 54 -2.68 -6.45 9.24
N MET A 55 -3.20 -5.35 9.79
CA MET A 55 -3.48 -5.23 11.22
C MET A 55 -4.65 -6.12 11.67
N ILE A 56 -5.54 -6.49 10.75
CA ILE A 56 -6.77 -7.24 11.02
C ILE A 56 -6.67 -8.68 10.49
N PHE A 57 -6.18 -8.84 9.26
CA PHE A 57 -6.16 -10.09 8.52
C PHE A 57 -4.73 -10.60 8.30
N SER A 58 -4.59 -11.91 8.07
CA SER A 58 -3.30 -12.46 7.66
C SER A 58 -2.99 -12.09 6.20
N ALA A 59 -1.71 -12.12 5.82
CA ALA A 59 -1.32 -11.84 4.43
C ALA A 59 -1.96 -12.83 3.44
N GLN A 60 -2.21 -14.07 3.87
CA GLN A 60 -2.88 -15.09 3.07
C GLN A 60 -4.36 -14.72 2.84
N ASP A 61 -5.08 -14.35 3.89
CA ASP A 61 -6.50 -13.99 3.76
C ASP A 61 -6.68 -12.76 2.85
N ILE A 62 -5.78 -11.78 2.95
CA ILE A 62 -5.81 -10.60 2.09
C ILE A 62 -5.52 -10.99 0.64
N GLN A 63 -4.58 -11.91 0.39
CA GLN A 63 -4.33 -12.43 -0.95
C GLN A 63 -5.57 -13.11 -1.51
N ASP A 64 -6.25 -13.93 -0.73
CA ASP A 64 -7.43 -14.67 -1.17
C ASP A 64 -8.60 -13.72 -1.50
N ILE A 65 -8.74 -12.61 -0.76
CA ILE A 65 -9.80 -11.60 -0.97
C ILE A 65 -9.47 -10.65 -2.14
N THR A 66 -8.22 -10.21 -2.24
CA THR A 66 -7.84 -9.10 -3.15
C THR A 66 -7.12 -9.56 -4.41
N GLY A 67 -6.62 -10.79 -4.43
CA GLY A 67 -5.76 -11.32 -5.49
C GLY A 67 -4.32 -10.78 -5.49
N ILE A 68 -3.95 -9.92 -4.54
CA ILE A 68 -2.59 -9.38 -4.41
C ILE A 68 -1.71 -10.42 -3.72
N ASP A 69 -0.53 -10.74 -4.26
CA ASP A 69 0.40 -11.70 -3.64
C ASP A 69 0.75 -11.26 -2.20
N ARG A 70 0.74 -12.21 -1.25
CA ARG A 70 1.19 -12.00 0.12
C ARG A 70 2.54 -11.29 0.22
N LYS A 71 3.48 -11.58 -0.69
CA LYS A 71 4.81 -10.93 -0.73
C LYS A 71 4.70 -9.45 -1.05
N ASP A 72 3.81 -9.09 -1.98
CA ASP A 72 3.58 -7.70 -2.36
C ASP A 72 2.86 -6.95 -1.23
N ILE A 73 1.91 -7.60 -0.56
CA ILE A 73 1.24 -7.05 0.62
C ILE A 73 2.28 -6.73 1.70
N ASP A 74 3.14 -7.68 2.06
CA ASP A 74 4.18 -7.47 3.07
C ASP A 74 5.21 -6.40 2.63
N TYR A 75 5.52 -6.31 1.34
CA TYR A 75 6.36 -5.23 0.78
C TYR A 75 5.69 -3.86 0.95
N LEU A 76 4.40 -3.73 0.64
CA LEU A 76 3.64 -2.50 0.80
C LEU A 76 3.57 -2.05 2.27
N VAL A 77 3.36 -2.99 3.19
CA VAL A 77 3.37 -2.74 4.64
C VAL A 77 4.74 -2.30 5.12
N LYS A 78 5.81 -2.97 4.67
CA LYS A 78 7.18 -2.57 5.02
C LYS A 78 7.48 -1.15 4.54
N ALA A 79 7.08 -0.80 3.32
CA ALA A 79 7.23 0.54 2.78
C ALA A 79 6.41 1.58 3.56
N TYR A 80 5.19 1.24 4.00
CA TYR A 80 4.39 2.10 4.88
C TYR A 80 5.11 2.40 6.21
N LEU A 81 5.66 1.37 6.85
CA LEU A 81 6.34 1.50 8.15
C LEU A 81 7.70 2.21 8.05
N GLN A 82 8.34 2.22 6.87
CA GLN A 82 9.50 3.08 6.62
C GLN A 82 9.10 4.55 6.63
N ASP A 83 7.96 4.89 6.04
CA ASP A 83 7.43 6.26 6.02
C ASP A 83 6.82 6.65 7.39
N ASN A 84 6.39 5.68 8.22
CA ASN A 84 5.72 5.88 9.51
C ASN A 84 6.32 4.97 10.60
N PRO A 85 7.52 5.27 11.11
CA PRO A 85 8.28 4.36 11.98
C PRO A 85 7.69 4.16 13.38
N MET A 86 6.79 5.06 13.80
CA MET A 86 6.14 5.00 15.12
C MET A 86 4.91 4.08 15.14
N ASP A 87 4.40 3.69 13.97
CA ASP A 87 3.23 2.83 13.87
C ASP A 87 3.58 1.37 14.25
N PRO A 88 2.67 0.66 14.94
CA PRO A 88 2.96 -0.69 15.40
C PRO A 88 3.08 -1.65 14.21
N LYS A 89 4.01 -2.60 14.32
CA LYS A 89 4.18 -3.65 13.31
C LYS A 89 3.03 -4.66 13.40
N PRO A 90 2.45 -5.11 12.26
CA PRO A 90 1.48 -6.19 12.26
C PRO A 90 2.05 -7.46 12.90
N LYS A 91 1.20 -8.22 13.59
CA LYS A 91 1.62 -9.47 14.25
C LYS A 91 2.21 -10.41 13.21
N GLN A 92 3.48 -10.79 13.41
CA GLN A 92 4.11 -11.86 12.66
C GLN A 92 3.64 -13.20 13.26
N ARG A 93 3.20 -14.14 12.41
CA ARG A 93 2.99 -15.52 12.88
C ARG A 93 4.35 -16.03 13.34
N LYS A 94 4.48 -16.37 14.63
CA LYS A 94 5.69 -17.04 15.12
C LYS A 94 5.78 -18.37 14.39
N HIS A 95 6.86 -18.58 13.65
CA HIS A 95 7.22 -19.91 13.19
C HIS A 95 7.60 -20.69 14.44
N VAL A 96 6.71 -21.55 14.91
CA VAL A 96 7.03 -22.50 15.98
C VAL A 96 7.81 -23.61 15.31
N ASP A 97 9.10 -23.68 15.63
CA ASP A 97 9.91 -24.83 15.25
C ASP A 97 9.46 -26.03 16.10
N LEU A 98 8.93 -27.06 15.42
CA LEU A 98 8.45 -28.29 16.04
C LEU A 98 9.46 -29.43 15.92
N SER A 99 10.66 -29.18 15.40
CA SER A 99 11.70 -30.21 15.22
C SER A 99 12.03 -30.93 16.53
N GLU A 100 12.15 -30.21 17.65
CA GLU A 100 12.41 -30.81 18.97
C GLU A 100 11.25 -31.68 19.51
N TYR A 101 10.02 -31.49 19.03
CA TYR A 101 8.86 -32.26 19.48
C TYR A 101 8.66 -33.56 18.69
N MET A 102 9.21 -33.66 17.48
CA MET A 102 9.11 -34.88 16.67
C MET A 102 10.08 -35.98 17.13
N ASP A 103 11.22 -35.62 17.72
CA ASP A 103 12.21 -36.58 18.24
C ASP A 103 11.70 -37.39 19.45
N LEU A 104 10.64 -36.93 20.13
CA LEU A 104 10.07 -37.61 21.30
C LEU A 104 8.98 -38.63 20.94
N ALA A 105 8.49 -38.67 19.71
CA ALA A 105 7.43 -39.58 19.26
C ALA A 105 7.95 -40.85 18.55
N GLY A 106 9.27 -40.98 18.36
CA GLY A 106 9.91 -42.07 17.62
C GLY A 106 10.66 -43.11 18.46
N ARG A 107 10.51 -43.10 19.79
CA ARG A 107 11.07 -44.12 20.70
C ARG A 107 9.94 -44.97 21.28
N ASP A 108 9.50 -45.96 20.50
CA ASP A 108 8.87 -47.19 21.00
C ASP A 108 9.39 -48.36 20.16
#